data_AF-A0A6A4HAZ6-F1
#
_entry.id   AF-A0A6A4HAZ6-F1
#
_cell.length_a   1.000
_cell.length_b   1.000
_cell.length_c   1.000
_cell.angle_alpha   90.00
_cell.angle_beta   90.00
_cell.angle_gamma   90.00
#
_symmetry.space_group_name_H-M   'P 1'
#
loop_
_entity.id
_entity.type
_entity.pdbx_description
1 polymer ?
#
loop_
_entity_poly.entity_id
_entity_poly.type
_entity_poly.pdbx_seq_one_letter_code
_entity_poly.pdbx_strand_id
1 'polypeptide(L)'
;MMCNTEDPPIVHDRNGNKIDIRPSSERGIHDINNEITYEANPGFVFHDSGGFESGSSGEMKTVHAFIKARSEANTLKEQLHAIWICLPVDEDRPLLPTEMNFFKEGTHSVPVITVFTKCDAQRTKITKELRDKGINRMEIKKQLPDHVKKYLEGLVDRVKLEASFEPKGFIFMEDMQKGLERAQPHYCLFLCNNAT
;
A
#
# COMPACT_ATOMS: atom_id res chain seq x y z
N MET A 1 9.47 -5.91 5.74
CA MET A 1 10.77 -5.21 5.60
C MET A 1 10.59 -4.00 4.69
N MET A 2 10.72 -2.77 5.18
CA MET A 2 10.77 -1.58 4.33
C MET A 2 12.26 -1.26 4.06
N CYS A 3 12.60 -0.76 2.88
CA CYS A 3 13.98 -0.35 2.53
C CYS A 3 15.05 -1.45 2.58
N ASN A 4 14.69 -2.73 2.45
CA ASN A 4 15.64 -3.85 2.49
C ASN A 4 16.58 -3.84 3.73
N THR A 5 16.06 -3.40 4.88
CA THR A 5 16.79 -3.37 6.16
C THR A 5 16.01 -4.07 7.29
N GLU A 6 16.73 -4.66 8.23
CA GLU A 6 16.20 -5.22 9.48
C GLU A 6 16.07 -4.17 10.59
N ASP A 7 16.53 -2.94 10.35
CA ASP A 7 16.44 -1.86 11.33
C ASP A 7 14.97 -1.58 11.69
N PRO A 8 14.68 -1.36 12.99
CA PRO A 8 13.35 -0.93 13.40
C PRO A 8 13.05 0.47 12.82
N PRO A 9 11.79 0.77 12.47
CA PRO A 9 11.40 2.11 12.05
C PRO A 9 11.61 3.10 13.20
N ILE A 10 12.13 4.28 12.87
CA ILE A 10 12.19 5.42 13.77
C ILE A 10 11.11 6.40 13.35
N VAL A 11 10.22 6.75 14.27
CA VAL A 11 9.11 7.66 13.98
C VAL A 11 9.27 8.97 14.71
N HIS A 12 9.11 10.07 13.98
CA HIS A 12 9.17 11.42 14.49
C HIS A 12 7.82 12.12 14.32
N ASP A 13 7.45 12.95 15.29
CA ASP A 13 6.34 13.90 15.14
C ASP A 13 6.72 15.06 14.20
N ARG A 14 5.77 15.97 13.95
CA ARG A 14 5.99 17.16 13.11
C ARG A 14 7.06 18.13 13.64
N ASN A 15 7.43 18.01 14.91
CA ASN A 15 8.47 18.83 15.54
C ASN A 15 9.83 18.14 15.53
N GLY A 16 9.93 16.93 14.97
CA GLY A 16 11.15 16.11 14.97
C GLY A 16 11.38 15.32 16.26
N ASN A 17 10.41 15.27 17.18
CA ASN A 17 10.53 14.49 18.40
C ASN A 17 10.28 13.02 18.11
N LYS A 18 11.16 12.14 18.59
CA LYS A 18 10.99 10.69 18.47
C LYS A 18 9.75 10.23 19.26
N ILE A 19 8.89 9.46 18.61
CA ILE A 19 7.70 8.83 19.19
C ILE A 19 8.00 7.36 19.51
N ASP A 20 7.72 6.93 20.74
CA ASP A 20 7.79 5.51 21.12
C ASP A 20 6.54 4.78 20.62
N ILE A 21 6.64 4.10 19.48
CA ILE A 21 5.55 3.28 18.95
C ILE A 21 5.63 1.90 19.58
N ARG A 22 4.94 1.72 20.70
CA ARG A 22 4.78 0.39 21.29
C ARG A 22 3.79 -0.42 20.46
N PRO A 23 4.11 -1.68 20.10
CA PRO A 23 3.14 -2.58 19.49
C PRO A 23 1.97 -2.77 20.47
N SER A 24 0.83 -2.18 20.13
CA SER A 24 -0.40 -2.20 20.92
C SER A 24 -1.46 -3.02 20.18
N SER A 25 -2.29 -3.74 20.94
CA SER A 25 -3.47 -4.44 20.42
C SER A 25 -4.59 -3.47 20.01
N GLU A 26 -4.56 -2.26 20.54
CA GLU A 26 -5.41 -1.14 20.14
C GLU A 26 -4.78 -0.44 18.95
N ARG A 27 -5.61 -0.02 17.98
CA ARG A 27 -5.16 0.81 16.84
C ARG A 27 -4.33 1.96 17.39
N GLY A 28 -3.10 2.09 16.90
CA GLY A 28 -2.31 3.28 17.18
C GLY A 28 -3.07 4.51 16.67
N ILE A 29 -2.93 5.64 17.34
CA ILE A 29 -3.31 6.92 16.76
C ILE A 29 -2.31 7.18 15.63
N HIS A 30 -2.73 6.93 14.39
CA HIS A 30 -1.92 7.19 13.20
C HIS A 30 -2.10 8.66 12.79
N ASP A 31 -1.02 9.45 12.82
CA ASP A 31 -0.97 10.76 12.17
C ASP A 31 -0.10 10.61 10.90
N ILE A 32 -0.72 10.83 9.74
CA ILE A 32 -0.04 10.83 8.43
C ILE A 32 1.11 11.85 8.36
N ASN A 33 1.16 12.82 9.26
CA ASN A 33 2.23 13.81 9.29
C ASN A 33 3.46 13.33 10.06
N ASN A 34 3.37 12.20 10.78
CA ASN A 34 4.53 11.59 11.41
C ASN A 34 5.47 11.05 10.33
N GLU A 35 6.76 11.21 10.55
CA GLU A 35 7.82 10.77 9.64
C GLU A 35 8.37 9.43 10.10
N ILE A 36 8.31 8.42 9.25
CA ILE A 36 8.91 7.10 9.47
C ILE A 36 10.22 7.05 8.68
N THR A 37 11.30 6.75 9.37
CA THR A 37 12.67 6.71 8.81
C THR A 37 13.38 5.43 9.22
N TYR A 38 14.44 5.07 8.51
CA TYR A 38 15.26 3.89 8.78
C TYR A 38 16.74 4.29 8.79
N GLU A 39 17.52 3.80 9.76
CA GLU A 39 18.94 4.15 9.90
C GLU A 39 19.76 3.71 8.67
N ALA A 40 19.51 2.53 8.12
CA ALA A 40 20.16 2.08 6.89
C ALA A 40 19.88 2.96 5.66
N ASN A 41 18.78 3.74 5.67
CA ASN A 41 18.32 4.49 4.51
C ASN A 41 17.78 5.88 4.89
N PRO A 42 18.62 6.79 5.41
CA PRO A 42 18.18 8.09 5.94
C PRO A 42 17.70 9.07 4.86
N GLY A 43 17.97 8.74 3.58
CA GLY A 43 17.48 9.49 2.42
C GLY A 43 15.97 9.36 2.22
N PHE A 44 15.31 8.35 2.80
CA PHE A 44 13.88 8.15 2.61
C PHE A 44 13.09 8.47 3.88
N VAL A 45 12.02 9.23 3.69
CA VAL A 45 11.01 9.51 4.70
C VAL A 45 9.69 8.92 4.22
N PHE A 46 9.09 8.10 5.06
CA PHE A 46 7.81 7.48 4.78
C PHE A 46 6.73 8.11 5.64
N HIS A 47 5.56 8.31 5.07
CA HIS A 47 4.35 8.59 5.83
C HIS A 47 3.33 7.50 5.58
N ASP A 48 2.64 7.10 6.63
CA ASP A 48 1.59 6.08 6.60
C ASP A 48 0.23 6.74 6.82
N SER A 49 -0.75 6.48 5.93
CA SER A 49 -2.10 6.98 6.12
C SER A 49 -2.82 6.39 7.33
N GLY A 50 -2.38 5.23 7.84
CA GLY A 50 -3.12 4.48 8.86
C GLY A 50 -4.31 3.67 8.32
N GLY A 51 -4.54 3.71 7.01
CA GLY A 51 -5.58 2.96 6.31
C GLY A 51 -6.92 3.69 6.14
N PHE A 52 -7.79 3.17 5.26
CA PHE A 52 -9.14 3.71 4.97
C PHE A 52 -10.27 2.85 5.57
N GLU A 53 -10.02 2.22 6.72
CA GLU A 53 -10.74 1.02 7.18
C GLU A 53 -12.24 1.21 7.46
N SER A 54 -12.78 2.44 7.44
CA SER A 54 -14.21 2.68 7.67
C SER A 54 -14.93 3.39 6.53
N GLY A 55 -14.25 3.67 5.41
CA GLY A 55 -14.83 4.48 4.34
C GLY A 55 -15.29 5.86 4.81
N SER A 56 -14.77 6.34 5.94
CA SER A 56 -15.15 7.64 6.44
C SER A 56 -14.58 8.68 5.49
N SER A 57 -15.44 9.58 5.00
CA SER A 57 -14.99 10.70 4.16
C SER A 57 -13.88 11.54 4.82
N GLY A 58 -13.70 11.45 6.13
CA GLY A 58 -12.65 12.15 6.88
C GLY A 58 -11.23 11.63 6.63
N GLU A 59 -11.04 10.31 6.54
CA GLU A 59 -9.72 9.71 6.28
C GLU A 59 -9.24 10.07 4.86
N MET A 60 -10.12 9.91 3.86
CA MET A 60 -9.82 10.27 2.47
C MET A 60 -9.51 11.77 2.33
N LYS A 61 -10.29 12.64 2.98
CA LYS A 61 -10.01 14.09 3.02
C LYS A 61 -8.66 14.41 3.67
N THR A 62 -8.33 13.73 4.76
CA THR A 62 -7.04 13.91 5.45
C THR A 62 -5.88 13.54 4.52
N VAL A 63 -6.02 12.43 3.79
CA VAL A 63 -5.03 11.99 2.80
C VAL A 63 -4.87 12.99 1.66
N HIS A 64 -5.97 13.43 1.01
CA HIS A 64 -5.86 14.39 -0.10
C HIS A 64 -5.37 15.77 0.37
N ALA A 65 -5.72 16.21 1.58
CA ALA A 65 -5.19 17.44 2.16
C ALA A 65 -3.67 17.32 2.41
N PHE A 66 -3.20 16.18 2.92
CA PHE A 66 -1.78 15.90 3.08
C PHE A 66 -1.04 15.91 1.74
N ILE A 67 -1.56 15.18 0.74
CA ILE A 67 -0.97 15.13 -0.61
C ILE A 67 -0.88 16.54 -1.21
N LYS A 68 -1.94 17.36 -1.09
CA LYS A 68 -1.95 18.73 -1.58
C LYS A 68 -0.90 19.60 -0.87
N ALA A 69 -0.85 19.56 0.47
CA ALA A 69 0.11 20.35 1.23
C ALA A 69 1.56 19.98 0.88
N ARG A 70 1.84 18.69 0.68
CA ARG A 70 3.17 18.19 0.33
C ARG A 70 3.51 18.40 -1.14
N SER A 71 2.55 18.37 -2.07
CA SER A 71 2.80 18.65 -3.48
C SER A 71 3.08 20.13 -3.75
N GLU A 72 2.57 21.03 -2.90
CA GLU A 72 2.75 22.47 -2.97
C GLU A 72 3.94 22.97 -2.11
N ALA A 73 4.66 22.09 -1.43
CA ALA A 73 5.79 22.46 -0.58
C ALA A 73 6.94 23.07 -1.41
N ASN A 74 7.64 24.07 -0.86
CA ASN A 74 8.70 24.80 -1.57
C ASN A 74 10.05 24.09 -1.54
N THR A 75 10.23 23.10 -0.65
CA THR A 75 11.50 22.37 -0.49
C THR A 75 11.33 20.92 -0.90
N LEU A 76 12.35 20.36 -1.58
CA LEU A 76 12.32 18.96 -2.01
C LEU A 76 12.10 18.01 -0.83
N LYS A 77 12.76 18.26 0.29
CA LYS A 77 12.62 17.46 1.52
C LYS A 77 11.17 17.37 2.00
N GLU A 78 10.40 18.44 1.89
CA GLU A 78 9.00 18.47 2.30
C GLU A 78 8.06 17.94 1.22
N GLN A 79 8.51 17.84 -0.03
CA GLN A 79 7.71 17.37 -1.14
C GLN A 79 7.51 15.86 -1.13
N LEU A 80 6.29 15.47 -1.47
CA LEU A 80 5.95 14.09 -1.71
C LEU A 80 6.41 13.67 -3.10
N HIS A 81 7.21 12.62 -3.19
CA HIS A 81 7.84 12.17 -4.43
C HIS A 81 7.13 10.98 -5.07
N ALA A 82 6.48 10.14 -4.27
CA ALA A 82 5.68 9.02 -4.75
C ALA A 82 4.61 8.62 -3.74
N ILE A 83 3.52 8.04 -4.25
CA ILE A 83 2.45 7.44 -3.46
C ILE A 83 2.37 5.97 -3.84
N TRP A 84 2.39 5.09 -2.85
CA TRP A 84 2.06 3.68 -3.01
C TRP A 84 0.68 3.44 -2.41
N ILE A 85 -0.30 3.10 -3.25
CA ILE A 85 -1.64 2.70 -2.81
C ILE A 85 -1.68 1.17 -2.71
N CYS A 86 -1.77 0.65 -1.49
CA CYS A 86 -1.74 -0.79 -1.23
C CYS A 86 -3.15 -1.37 -1.28
N LEU A 87 -3.41 -2.27 -2.22
CA LEU A 87 -4.71 -2.91 -2.44
C LEU A 87 -4.58 -4.42 -2.16
N PRO A 88 -5.21 -4.95 -1.10
CA PRO A 88 -5.16 -6.37 -0.78
C PRO A 88 -5.98 -7.15 -1.80
N VAL A 89 -5.43 -8.25 -2.30
CA VAL A 89 -6.10 -9.06 -3.33
C VAL A 89 -6.61 -10.40 -2.82
N ASP A 90 -6.44 -10.68 -1.52
CA ASP A 90 -6.94 -11.89 -0.88
C ASP A 90 -8.37 -11.73 -0.36
N GLU A 91 -9.01 -10.58 -0.53
CA GLU A 91 -10.41 -10.37 -0.14
C GLU A 91 -11.38 -10.97 -1.17
N ASP A 92 -12.57 -11.39 -0.71
CA ASP A 92 -13.58 -11.97 -1.62
C ASP A 92 -14.08 -10.95 -2.66
N ARG A 93 -13.97 -9.66 -2.33
CA ARG A 93 -14.23 -8.54 -3.23
C ARG A 93 -13.04 -7.57 -3.19
N PRO A 94 -12.00 -7.79 -4.01
CA PRO A 94 -10.89 -6.85 -4.12
C PRO A 94 -11.36 -5.54 -4.76
N LEU A 95 -10.61 -4.46 -4.53
CA LEU A 95 -10.91 -3.12 -5.05
C LEU A 95 -12.28 -2.65 -4.58
N LEU A 96 -12.42 -2.50 -3.27
CA LEU A 96 -13.63 -1.97 -2.65
C LEU A 96 -13.89 -0.54 -3.17
N PRO A 97 -15.16 -0.10 -3.25
CA PRO A 97 -15.49 1.25 -3.72
C PRO A 97 -14.75 2.36 -2.95
N THR A 98 -14.53 2.16 -1.65
CA THR A 98 -13.77 3.09 -0.79
C THR A 98 -12.31 3.23 -1.21
N GLU A 99 -11.68 2.14 -1.65
CA GLU A 99 -10.31 2.14 -2.17
C GLU A 99 -10.26 2.79 -3.55
N MET A 100 -11.24 2.46 -4.41
CA MET A 100 -11.31 3.00 -5.76
C MET A 100 -11.63 4.49 -5.79
N ASN A 101 -12.25 5.03 -4.73
CA ASN A 101 -12.48 6.46 -4.59
C ASN A 101 -11.18 7.27 -4.54
N PHE A 102 -10.06 6.70 -4.08
CA PHE A 102 -8.76 7.38 -4.11
C PHE A 102 -8.38 7.82 -5.53
N PHE A 103 -8.66 6.99 -6.54
CA PHE A 103 -8.35 7.28 -7.94
C PHE A 103 -9.36 8.22 -8.62
N LYS A 104 -10.39 8.68 -7.90
CA LYS A 104 -11.37 9.65 -8.42
C LYS A 104 -10.90 11.09 -8.23
N GLU A 105 -10.00 11.33 -7.27
CA GLU A 105 -9.39 12.61 -6.99
C GLU A 105 -7.90 12.61 -7.40
N GLY A 106 -7.43 13.72 -7.96
CA GLY A 106 -6.06 13.83 -8.43
C GLY A 106 -5.05 13.97 -7.30
N THR A 107 -3.80 13.59 -7.58
CA THR A 107 -2.67 13.69 -6.63
C THR A 107 -1.68 14.81 -7.00
N HIS A 108 -2.15 15.82 -7.75
CA HIS A 108 -1.34 16.93 -8.26
C HIS A 108 -0.15 16.40 -9.11
N SER A 109 1.08 16.80 -8.80
CA SER A 109 2.30 16.36 -9.49
C SER A 109 2.84 15.01 -8.99
N VAL A 110 2.25 14.44 -7.94
CA VAL A 110 2.82 13.28 -7.25
C VAL A 110 2.38 11.97 -7.95
N PRO A 111 3.32 11.14 -8.42
CA PRO A 111 2.98 9.88 -9.08
C PRO A 111 2.42 8.84 -8.10
N VAL A 112 1.34 8.19 -8.51
CA VAL A 112 0.73 7.05 -7.79
C VAL A 112 1.21 5.74 -8.41
N ILE A 113 1.62 4.79 -7.57
CA ILE A 113 1.93 3.41 -7.94
C ILE A 113 0.99 2.51 -7.16
N THR A 114 0.23 1.68 -7.87
CA THR A 114 -0.66 0.71 -7.23
C THR A 114 0.12 -0.53 -6.85
N VAL A 115 0.05 -0.91 -5.57
CA VAL A 115 0.72 -2.09 -5.04
C VAL A 115 -0.34 -3.10 -4.63
N PHE A 116 -0.45 -4.20 -5.37
CA PHE A 116 -1.30 -5.31 -5.01
C PHE A 116 -0.61 -6.17 -3.95
N THR A 117 -1.22 -6.28 -2.77
CA THR A 117 -0.64 -6.98 -1.62
C THR A 117 -1.36 -8.31 -1.36
N LYS A 118 -0.74 -9.18 -0.57
CA LYS A 118 -1.27 -10.49 -0.18
C LYS A 118 -1.55 -11.43 -1.38
N CYS A 119 -0.76 -11.30 -2.45
CA CYS A 119 -0.88 -12.15 -3.64
C CYS A 119 -0.65 -13.64 -3.32
N ASP A 120 0.15 -13.95 -2.31
CA ASP A 120 0.41 -15.29 -1.79
C ASP A 120 -0.82 -15.93 -1.12
N ALA A 121 -1.57 -15.13 -0.34
CA ALA A 121 -2.83 -15.56 0.24
C ALA A 121 -3.87 -15.84 -0.86
N GLN A 122 -3.95 -14.99 -1.88
CA GLN A 122 -4.84 -15.21 -3.01
C GLN A 122 -4.45 -16.44 -3.86
N ARG A 123 -3.14 -16.66 -4.09
CA ARG A 123 -2.63 -17.89 -4.71
C ARG A 123 -3.05 -19.14 -3.92
N THR A 124 -3.04 -19.05 -2.60
CA THR A 124 -3.48 -20.12 -1.70
C THR A 124 -4.99 -20.37 -1.81
N LYS A 125 -5.81 -19.32 -1.88
CA LYS A 125 -7.26 -19.42 -2.14
C LYS A 125 -7.55 -20.14 -3.46
N ILE A 126 -6.96 -19.68 -4.57
CA ILE A 126 -7.13 -20.30 -5.90
C ILE A 126 -6.70 -21.78 -5.87
N THR A 127 -5.58 -22.09 -5.21
CA THR A 127 -5.11 -23.47 -5.05
C THR A 127 -6.13 -24.34 -4.33
N LYS A 128 -6.74 -23.83 -3.25
CA LYS A 128 -7.78 -24.52 -2.49
C LYS A 128 -9.03 -24.76 -3.36
N GLU A 129 -9.51 -23.75 -4.06
CA GLU A 129 -10.68 -23.87 -4.94
C GLU A 129 -10.50 -24.92 -6.05
N LEU A 130 -9.31 -24.98 -6.65
CA LEU A 130 -9.01 -26.00 -7.66
C LEU A 130 -8.98 -27.42 -7.06
N ARG A 131 -8.50 -27.58 -5.82
CA ARG A 131 -8.56 -28.86 -5.10
C ARG A 131 -9.98 -29.27 -4.79
N ASP A 132 -10.81 -28.33 -4.34
CA ASP A 132 -12.21 -28.59 -3.99
C ASP A 132 -13.03 -28.99 -5.24
N LYS A 133 -12.59 -28.57 -6.44
CA LYS A 133 -13.10 -29.04 -7.75
C LYS A 133 -12.58 -30.43 -8.17
N GLY A 134 -11.77 -31.10 -7.35
CA GLY A 134 -11.23 -32.43 -7.62
C GLY A 134 -10.02 -32.44 -8.57
N ILE A 135 -9.42 -31.28 -8.88
CA ILE A 135 -8.25 -31.21 -9.76
C ILE A 135 -7.02 -31.75 -9.02
N ASN A 136 -6.30 -32.69 -9.64
CA ASN A 136 -5.12 -33.28 -9.03
C ASN A 136 -3.95 -32.29 -8.93
N ARG A 137 -3.01 -32.58 -8.04
CA ARG A 137 -1.87 -31.69 -7.71
C ARG A 137 -1.00 -31.33 -8.91
N MET A 138 -0.76 -32.25 -9.86
CA MET A 138 0.10 -31.97 -11.02
C MET A 138 -0.57 -30.95 -11.95
N GLU A 139 -1.86 -31.12 -12.19
CA GLU A 139 -2.61 -30.21 -13.04
C GLU A 139 -2.78 -28.83 -12.40
N ILE A 140 -3.01 -28.77 -11.07
CA ILE A 140 -3.00 -27.49 -10.33
C ILE A 140 -1.67 -26.77 -10.52
N LYS A 141 -0.55 -27.47 -10.35
CA LYS A 141 0.78 -26.85 -10.50
C LYS A 141 0.99 -26.28 -11.91
N LYS A 142 0.41 -26.92 -12.94
CA LYS A 142 0.49 -26.49 -14.32
C LYS A 142 -0.38 -25.26 -14.60
N GLN A 143 -1.60 -25.22 -14.07
CA GLN A 143 -2.58 -24.17 -14.38
C GLN A 143 -2.51 -22.95 -13.45
N LEU A 144 -1.97 -23.10 -12.23
CA LEU A 144 -1.97 -22.05 -11.21
C LEU A 144 -1.28 -20.75 -11.66
N PRO A 145 -0.12 -20.76 -12.34
CA PRO A 145 0.52 -19.52 -12.79
C PRO A 145 -0.38 -18.69 -13.71
N ASP A 146 -1.03 -19.34 -14.69
CA ASP A 146 -1.91 -18.66 -15.64
C ASP A 146 -3.19 -18.13 -14.95
N HIS A 147 -3.74 -18.87 -13.99
CA HIS A 147 -4.90 -18.43 -13.21
C HIS A 147 -4.59 -17.20 -12.36
N VAL A 148 -3.45 -17.22 -11.65
CA VAL A 148 -2.99 -16.09 -10.84
C VAL A 148 -2.73 -14.89 -11.72
N LYS A 149 -1.99 -15.07 -12.84
CA LYS A 149 -1.71 -13.99 -13.78
C LYS A 149 -2.98 -13.36 -14.33
N LYS A 150 -3.92 -14.16 -14.83
CA LYS A 150 -5.20 -13.67 -15.37
C LYS A 150 -6.01 -12.90 -14.33
N TYR A 151 -6.04 -13.39 -13.09
CA TYR A 151 -6.71 -12.71 -11.99
C TYR A 151 -6.08 -11.33 -11.72
N LEU A 152 -4.75 -11.27 -11.61
CA LEU A 152 -4.00 -10.04 -11.34
C LEU A 152 -4.10 -9.02 -12.48
N GLU A 153 -4.01 -9.46 -13.74
CA GLU A 153 -4.22 -8.61 -14.92
C GLU A 153 -5.63 -8.02 -14.94
N GLY A 154 -6.65 -8.81 -14.59
CA GLY A 154 -8.02 -8.33 -14.48
C GLY A 154 -8.21 -7.23 -13.42
N LEU A 155 -7.42 -7.25 -12.33
CA LEU A 155 -7.44 -6.18 -11.33
C LEU A 155 -6.81 -4.89 -11.89
N VAL A 156 -5.70 -5.00 -12.64
CA VAL A 156 -5.08 -3.85 -13.31
C VAL A 156 -6.07 -3.21 -14.29
N ASP A 157 -6.71 -4.02 -15.13
CA ASP A 157 -7.69 -3.54 -16.11
C ASP A 157 -8.85 -2.84 -15.41
N ARG A 158 -9.32 -3.38 -14.29
CA ARG A 158 -10.38 -2.76 -13.49
C ARG A 158 -9.96 -1.41 -12.91
N VAL A 159 -8.74 -1.29 -12.37
CA VAL A 159 -8.23 0.00 -11.88
C VAL A 159 -8.14 1.01 -13.03
N LYS A 160 -7.59 0.63 -14.18
CA LYS A 160 -7.48 1.52 -15.35
C LYS A 160 -8.84 1.97 -15.88
N LEU A 161 -9.82 1.08 -15.87
CA LEU A 161 -11.17 1.37 -16.35
C LEU A 161 -11.91 2.32 -15.40
N GLU A 162 -11.77 2.13 -14.10
CA GLU A 162 -12.53 2.88 -13.10
C GLU A 162 -11.82 4.16 -12.64
N ALA A 163 -10.50 4.29 -12.76
CA ALA A 163 -9.76 5.46 -12.30
C ALA A 163 -10.08 6.71 -13.14
N SER A 164 -10.35 7.84 -12.46
CA SER A 164 -10.34 9.16 -13.13
C SER A 164 -8.90 9.66 -13.32
N PHE A 165 -8.00 9.26 -12.41
CA PHE A 165 -6.59 9.58 -12.43
C PHE A 165 -5.79 8.27 -12.39
N GLU A 166 -5.21 7.89 -13.53
CA GLU A 166 -4.53 6.60 -13.68
C GLU A 166 -3.19 6.57 -12.91
N PRO A 167 -2.90 5.48 -12.17
CA PRO A 167 -1.58 5.21 -11.62
C PRO A 167 -0.49 5.20 -12.70
N LYS A 168 0.72 5.61 -12.32
CA LYS A 168 1.92 5.53 -13.19
C LYS A 168 2.51 4.14 -13.28
N GLY A 169 2.16 3.23 -12.37
CA GLY A 169 2.66 1.87 -12.37
C GLY A 169 1.84 0.94 -11.47
N PHE A 170 2.04 -0.36 -11.69
CA PHE A 170 1.41 -1.45 -10.93
C PHE A 170 2.49 -2.42 -10.47
N ILE A 171 2.45 -2.81 -9.19
CA ILE A 171 3.38 -3.75 -8.58
C ILE A 171 2.57 -4.85 -7.92
N PHE A 172 3.00 -6.10 -8.07
CA PHE A 172 2.46 -7.24 -7.35
C PHE A 172 3.46 -7.69 -6.29
N MET A 173 3.04 -7.68 -5.03
CA MET A 173 3.90 -8.04 -3.92
C MET A 173 3.77 -9.53 -3.63
N GLU A 174 4.76 -10.30 -4.08
CA GLU A 174 4.87 -11.74 -3.83
C GLU A 174 5.71 -12.02 -2.56
N ASP A 175 5.43 -13.13 -1.88
CA ASP A 175 6.17 -13.63 -0.71
C ASP A 175 6.20 -12.73 0.54
N MET A 176 5.01 -12.35 1.02
CA MET A 176 4.82 -11.58 2.28
C MET A 176 5.13 -12.37 3.56
N GLN A 177 5.22 -13.71 3.49
CA GLN A 177 5.39 -14.60 4.65
C GLN A 177 6.74 -14.49 5.38
N LYS A 178 7.74 -13.76 4.84
CA LYS A 178 9.06 -13.64 5.48
C LYS A 178 9.31 -12.36 6.28
N GLY A 179 8.36 -11.45 6.45
CA GLY A 179 8.65 -10.29 7.30
C GLY A 179 7.63 -9.17 7.34
N LEU A 180 6.33 -9.47 7.30
CA LEU A 180 5.30 -8.47 7.53
C LEU A 180 4.08 -9.10 8.22
N GLU A 181 4.24 -9.59 9.44
CA GLU A 181 3.11 -10.11 10.24
C GLU A 181 2.06 -9.05 10.61
N ARG A 182 2.19 -7.77 10.21
CA ARG A 182 1.21 -6.71 10.58
C ARG A 182 1.02 -5.60 9.54
N ALA A 183 0.82 -5.93 8.26
CA ALA A 183 0.09 -5.00 7.39
C ALA A 183 -1.40 -5.35 7.42
N GLN A 184 -2.17 -4.60 8.21
CA GLN A 184 -3.63 -4.51 8.06
C GLN A 184 -3.99 -3.99 6.64
N PRO A 185 -5.24 -4.12 6.18
CA PRO A 185 -5.47 -4.30 4.75
C PRO A 185 -5.49 -3.05 3.85
N HIS A 186 -5.25 -1.81 4.28
CA HIS A 186 -5.67 -0.66 3.43
C HIS A 186 -4.75 0.58 3.40
N TYR A 187 -3.43 0.43 3.43
CA TYR A 187 -2.51 1.58 3.59
C TYR A 187 -2.16 2.33 2.30
N CYS A 188 -1.92 3.64 2.43
CA CYS A 188 -1.08 4.39 1.49
C CYS A 188 0.28 4.63 2.14
N LEU A 189 1.36 4.28 1.45
CA LEU A 189 2.70 4.69 1.83
C LEU A 189 3.13 5.87 0.96
N PHE A 190 3.49 6.95 1.61
CA PHE A 190 3.88 8.21 1.01
C PHE A 190 5.39 8.36 1.15
N LEU A 191 6.09 8.58 0.05
CA LEU A 191 7.54 8.66 0.04
C LEU A 191 8.00 10.10 -0.21
N CYS A 192 8.76 10.65 0.72
CA CYS A 192 9.57 11.85 0.55
C CYS A 192 11.06 11.46 0.50
N ASN A 193 11.85 12.17 -0.31
CA ASN A 193 13.30 12.00 -0.40
C ASN A 193 13.99 13.20 0.24
N ASN A 194 14.95 12.95 1.11
CA ASN A 194 15.80 13.95 1.78
C ASN A 194 16.99 14.39 0.89
N ALA A 195 16.84 14.39 -0.43
CA ALA A 195 17.94 14.80 -1.32
C ALA A 195 18.30 16.27 -1.03
N THR A 196 19.48 16.47 -0.45
CA THR A 196 20.15 17.76 -0.25
C THR A 196 20.59 18.35 -1.58
#